data_AF-A0A8J4PX80-F1
#
_entry.id   AF-A0A8J4PX80-F1
#
_cell.length_a   1.000
_cell.length_b   1.000
_cell.length_c   1.000
_cell.angle_alpha   90.00
_cell.angle_beta   90.00
_cell.angle_gamma   90.00
#
_symmetry.space_group_name_H-M   'P 1'
#
loop_
_entity.id
_entity.type
_entity.pdbx_description
1 polymer ?
#
loop_
_entity_poly.entity_id
_entity_poly.type
_entity_poly.pdbx_seq_one_letter_code
_entity_poly.pdbx_strand_id
1 'polypeptide(L)'
;MEMQKKECFNELLGLELKWWTLLHADHIKEIQEKGYNIENLLFFAEILFVAENLKPMMMISELSSISLNQSFIKDVIVSSRLLQLYAHMDVVLVDEIETPNTIFNNCIIIYNTLSPHYPLLQQEILCKLPTSNTTTTASHKRVSTRLVIDDEKLSLLFNYPVQLVETDDAYMIDVGYSCNGKIVFSFIASQHQWTDNQSTIQQHFDLFSQKFKEIYEIQLQLLYTKFQVS
;
A
#
# COMPACT_ATOMS: atom_id res chain seq x y z
N MET A 1 -22.32 2.29 -12.39
CA MET A 1 -20.84 2.36 -12.33
C MET A 1 -20.37 2.61 -10.90
N GLU A 2 -20.80 3.68 -10.21
CA GLU A 2 -20.43 3.92 -8.79
C GLU A 2 -20.88 2.81 -7.83
N MET A 3 -22.11 2.31 -8.00
CA MET A 3 -22.62 1.18 -7.20
C MET A 3 -21.75 -0.08 -7.31
N GLN A 4 -21.18 -0.34 -8.50
CA GLN A 4 -20.28 -1.48 -8.75
C GLN A 4 -18.90 -1.28 -8.10
N LYS A 5 -18.43 -0.03 -7.95
CA LYS A 5 -17.16 0.28 -7.27
C LYS A 5 -17.25 -0.02 -5.77
N LYS A 6 -18.28 0.52 -5.11
CA LYS A 6 -18.53 0.30 -3.68
C LYS A 6 -18.70 -1.19 -3.38
N GLU A 7 -19.46 -1.91 -4.21
CA GLU A 7 -19.61 -3.36 -4.10
C GLU A 7 -18.27 -4.10 -4.23
N CYS A 8 -17.44 -3.74 -5.22
CA CYS A 8 -16.12 -4.34 -5.40
C CYS A 8 -15.21 -4.15 -4.18
N PHE A 9 -15.15 -2.94 -3.62
CA PHE A 9 -14.28 -2.68 -2.46
C PHE A 9 -14.85 -3.25 -1.16
N ASN A 10 -16.17 -3.34 -1.01
CA ASN A 10 -16.80 -4.06 0.09
C ASN A 10 -16.50 -5.56 0.02
N GLU A 11 -16.55 -6.15 -1.17
CA GLU A 11 -16.17 -7.56 -1.39
C GLU A 11 -14.69 -7.77 -1.08
N LEU A 12 -13.81 -6.88 -1.57
CA LEU A 12 -12.38 -6.91 -1.26
C LEU A 12 -12.12 -6.89 0.26
N LEU A 13 -12.75 -5.95 0.97
CA LEU A 13 -12.64 -5.84 2.43
C LEU A 13 -13.19 -7.08 3.13
N GLY A 14 -14.36 -7.59 2.70
CA GLY A 14 -14.95 -8.80 3.26
C GLY A 14 -14.07 -10.04 3.09
N LEU A 15 -13.45 -10.18 1.92
CA LEU A 15 -12.48 -11.25 1.62
C LEU A 15 -11.21 -11.09 2.44
N GLU A 16 -10.66 -9.89 2.57
CA GLU A 16 -9.49 -9.62 3.41
C GLU A 16 -9.76 -9.97 4.89
N LEU A 17 -10.88 -9.50 5.44
CA LEU A 17 -11.28 -9.82 6.82
C LEU A 17 -11.42 -11.33 7.02
N LYS A 18 -12.07 -12.01 6.08
CA LYS A 18 -12.18 -13.47 6.12
C LYS A 18 -10.80 -14.14 6.01
N TRP A 19 -9.93 -13.66 5.14
CA TRP A 19 -8.59 -14.21 4.95
C TRP A 19 -7.77 -14.13 6.24
N TRP A 20 -7.78 -12.98 6.93
CA TRP A 20 -7.15 -12.82 8.25
C TRP A 20 -7.63 -13.87 9.27
N THR A 21 -8.93 -14.20 9.31
CA THR A 21 -9.47 -15.21 10.24
C THR A 21 -9.08 -16.64 9.91
N LEU A 22 -8.63 -16.91 8.68
CA LEU A 22 -8.25 -18.24 8.21
C LEU A 22 -6.75 -18.52 8.32
N LEU A 23 -5.95 -17.51 8.69
CA LEU A 23 -4.52 -17.69 8.87
C LEU A 23 -4.20 -18.55 10.10
N HIS A 24 -3.15 -19.35 9.97
CA HIS A 24 -2.61 -20.11 11.10
C HIS A 24 -2.09 -19.17 12.19
N ALA A 25 -2.30 -19.56 13.45
CA ALA A 25 -1.91 -18.77 14.62
C ALA A 25 -0.42 -18.39 14.62
N ASP A 26 0.46 -19.23 14.06
CA ASP A 26 1.90 -18.96 13.96
C ASP A 26 2.20 -17.74 13.07
N HIS A 27 1.47 -17.58 11.96
CA HIS A 27 1.63 -16.42 11.08
C HIS A 27 1.10 -15.13 11.72
N ILE A 28 -0.04 -15.23 12.41
CA ILE A 28 -0.61 -14.12 13.19
C ILE A 28 0.41 -13.66 14.25
N LYS A 29 0.99 -14.62 14.99
CA LYS A 29 1.97 -14.34 16.03
C LYS A 29 3.22 -13.68 15.46
N GLU A 30 3.75 -14.17 14.34
CA GLU A 30 4.92 -13.58 13.68
C GLU A 30 4.69 -12.11 13.28
N ILE A 31 3.52 -11.79 12.73
CA ILE A 31 3.14 -10.42 12.37
C ILE A 31 3.02 -9.55 13.63
N GLN A 32 2.45 -10.07 14.71
CA GLN A 32 2.35 -9.36 15.99
C GLN A 32 3.70 -9.15 16.68
N GLU A 33 4.64 -10.09 16.55
CA GLU A 33 6.01 -9.97 17.06
C GLU A 33 6.80 -8.86 16.35
N LYS A 34 6.42 -8.54 15.10
CA LYS A 34 6.93 -7.34 14.39
C LYS A 34 6.24 -6.03 14.82
N GLY A 35 5.29 -6.09 15.75
CA GLY A 35 4.60 -4.92 16.30
C GLY A 35 3.29 -4.53 15.61
N TYR A 36 2.83 -5.31 14.62
CA TYR A 36 1.57 -5.02 13.93
C TYR A 36 0.36 -5.50 14.72
N ASN A 37 -0.69 -4.67 14.77
CA ASN A 37 -2.00 -5.09 15.23
C ASN A 37 -2.87 -5.52 14.04
N ILE A 38 -3.11 -6.83 13.90
CA ILE A 38 -3.86 -7.41 12.79
C ILE A 38 -5.30 -6.88 12.71
N GLU A 39 -5.93 -6.53 13.84
CA GLU A 39 -7.27 -5.94 13.81
C GLU A 39 -7.30 -4.56 13.13
N ASN A 40 -6.14 -3.92 13.01
CA ASN A 40 -5.94 -2.62 12.37
C ASN A 40 -5.11 -2.72 11.08
N LEU A 41 -4.58 -3.89 10.74
CA LEU A 41 -3.78 -4.10 9.54
C LEU A 41 -4.69 -4.52 8.39
N LEU A 42 -5.18 -3.52 7.66
CA LEU A 42 -6.03 -3.73 6.50
C LEU A 42 -5.45 -2.99 5.29
N PHE A 43 -5.29 -3.71 4.19
CA PHE A 43 -4.71 -3.23 2.95
C PHE A 43 -5.75 -2.64 1.99
N PHE A 44 -7.04 -2.99 2.14
CA PHE A 44 -8.10 -2.62 1.19
C PHE A 44 -8.14 -1.13 0.83
N ALA A 45 -7.88 -0.23 1.78
CA ALA A 45 -8.03 1.19 1.57
C ALA A 45 -6.93 1.75 0.66
N GLU A 46 -5.69 1.28 0.85
CA GLU A 46 -4.61 1.63 -0.06
C GLU A 46 -4.82 1.03 -1.45
N ILE A 47 -5.37 -0.18 -1.54
CA ILE A 47 -5.75 -0.80 -2.82
C ILE A 47 -6.77 0.08 -3.55
N LEU A 48 -7.76 0.59 -2.81
CA LEU A 48 -8.75 1.52 -3.34
C LEU A 48 -8.10 2.81 -3.85
N PHE A 49 -7.14 3.38 -3.13
CA PHE A 49 -6.46 4.59 -3.57
C PHE A 49 -5.61 4.36 -4.83
N VAL A 50 -5.00 3.18 -4.99
CA VAL A 50 -4.36 2.79 -6.26
C VAL A 50 -5.39 2.64 -7.37
N ALA A 51 -6.50 1.96 -7.12
CA ALA A 51 -7.57 1.72 -8.11
C ALA A 51 -8.18 3.02 -8.65
N GLU A 52 -8.39 3.99 -7.76
CA GLU A 52 -8.91 5.32 -8.08
C GLU A 52 -7.84 6.32 -8.54
N ASN A 53 -6.65 5.82 -8.89
CA ASN A 53 -5.53 6.59 -9.46
C ASN A 53 -5.04 7.74 -8.56
N LEU A 54 -5.21 7.63 -7.24
CA LEU A 54 -4.61 8.54 -6.28
C LEU A 54 -3.18 8.13 -5.93
N LYS A 55 -2.87 6.83 -6.03
CA LYS A 55 -1.54 6.28 -5.81
C LYS A 55 -1.05 5.55 -7.06
N PRO A 56 0.23 5.70 -7.44
CA PRO A 56 0.84 4.89 -8.49
C PRO A 56 0.88 3.41 -8.11
N MET A 57 1.26 3.12 -6.88
CA MET A 57 1.30 1.78 -6.32
C MET A 57 1.08 1.76 -4.81
N MET A 58 0.84 0.56 -4.29
CA MET A 58 1.03 0.21 -2.90
C MET A 58 1.89 -1.03 -2.79
N MET A 59 2.48 -1.24 -1.62
CA MET A 59 3.35 -2.37 -1.33
C MET A 59 2.91 -3.01 -0.02
N ILE A 60 2.84 -4.34 -0.01
CA ILE A 60 2.64 -5.14 1.19
C ILE A 60 3.95 -5.89 1.43
N SER A 61 4.56 -5.70 2.59
CA SER A 61 5.85 -6.31 2.98
C SER A 61 5.80 -6.99 4.36
N GLU A 62 4.66 -6.88 5.04
CA GLU A 62 4.40 -7.38 6.38
C GLU A 62 4.36 -8.92 6.40
N LEU A 63 3.92 -9.50 5.29
CA LEU A 63 3.71 -10.92 5.10
C LEU A 63 5.05 -11.64 4.94
N SER A 64 5.38 -12.47 5.93
CA SER A 64 6.70 -13.09 6.06
C SER A 64 7.01 -14.18 5.05
N SER A 65 6.00 -14.75 4.42
CA SER A 65 6.17 -15.91 3.55
C SER A 65 5.50 -15.74 2.20
N ILE A 66 6.13 -16.34 1.18
CA ILE A 66 5.62 -16.38 -0.19
C ILE A 66 4.24 -17.06 -0.24
N SER A 67 4.00 -18.07 0.59
CA SER A 67 2.69 -18.74 0.68
C SER A 67 1.59 -17.79 1.14
N LEU A 68 1.88 -16.90 2.09
CA LEU A 68 0.92 -15.88 2.53
C LEU A 68 0.64 -14.89 1.40
N ASN A 69 1.67 -14.44 0.70
CA ASN A 69 1.50 -13.53 -0.44
C ASN A 69 0.63 -14.14 -1.54
N GLN A 70 0.90 -15.39 -1.91
CA GLN A 70 0.13 -16.11 -2.93
C GLN A 70 -1.32 -16.33 -2.50
N SER A 71 -1.54 -16.68 -1.23
CA SER A 71 -2.90 -16.81 -0.69
C SER A 71 -3.63 -15.47 -0.68
N PHE A 72 -3.00 -14.38 -0.24
CA PHE A 72 -3.62 -13.05 -0.28
C PHE A 72 -4.00 -12.64 -1.71
N ILE A 73 -3.08 -12.79 -2.67
CA ILE A 73 -3.37 -12.45 -4.08
C ILE A 73 -4.53 -13.29 -4.61
N LYS A 74 -4.51 -14.61 -4.38
CA LYS A 74 -5.55 -15.51 -4.91
C LYS A 74 -6.91 -15.30 -4.23
N ASP A 75 -6.91 -15.36 -2.91
CA ASP A 75 -8.12 -15.48 -2.09
C ASP A 75 -8.75 -14.11 -1.78
N VAL A 76 -7.99 -13.01 -1.93
CA VAL A 76 -8.48 -11.63 -1.75
C VAL A 76 -8.49 -10.86 -3.07
N ILE A 77 -7.33 -10.64 -3.70
CA ILE A 77 -7.23 -9.75 -4.87
C ILE A 77 -7.95 -10.32 -6.11
N VAL A 78 -7.65 -11.56 -6.49
CA VAL A 78 -8.25 -12.20 -7.67
C VAL A 78 -9.73 -12.52 -7.40
N SER A 79 -10.03 -13.02 -6.20
CA SER A 79 -11.40 -13.40 -5.82
C SER A 79 -12.36 -12.21 -5.71
N SER A 80 -11.87 -11.03 -5.33
CA SER A 80 -12.67 -9.78 -5.33
C SER A 80 -13.02 -9.26 -6.72
N ARG A 81 -12.45 -9.85 -7.79
CA ARG A 81 -12.58 -9.40 -9.18
C ARG A 81 -12.03 -7.98 -9.43
N LEU A 82 -11.24 -7.43 -8.51
CA LEU A 82 -10.64 -6.11 -8.62
C LEU A 82 -9.97 -5.90 -9.99
N LEU A 83 -9.07 -6.81 -10.39
CA LEU A 83 -8.32 -6.70 -11.64
C LEU A 83 -9.19 -6.86 -12.92
N GLN A 84 -10.39 -7.43 -12.80
CA GLN A 84 -11.34 -7.54 -13.91
C GLN A 84 -12.10 -6.23 -14.10
N LEU A 85 -12.45 -5.56 -13.00
CA LEU A 85 -13.17 -4.28 -12.99
C LEU A 85 -12.23 -3.10 -13.24
N TYR A 86 -10.99 -3.19 -12.77
CA TYR A 86 -9.93 -2.20 -12.93
C TYR A 86 -8.82 -2.80 -13.81
N ALA A 87 -9.08 -2.85 -15.12
CA ALA A 87 -8.17 -3.46 -16.11
C ALA A 87 -6.81 -2.75 -16.25
N HIS A 88 -6.68 -1.55 -15.70
CA HIS A 88 -5.43 -0.81 -15.57
C HIS A 88 -4.65 -1.12 -14.28
N MET A 89 -5.16 -2.02 -13.44
CA MET A 89 -4.43 -2.51 -12.29
C MET A 89 -3.79 -3.85 -12.57
N ASP A 90 -2.64 -4.07 -11.94
CA ASP A 90 -1.96 -5.36 -11.97
C ASP A 90 -1.16 -5.57 -10.68
N VAL A 91 -0.68 -6.80 -10.49
CA VAL A 91 0.00 -7.23 -9.27
C VAL A 91 1.29 -7.93 -9.62
N VAL A 92 2.35 -7.60 -8.89
CA VAL A 92 3.64 -8.27 -9.04
C VAL A 92 4.25 -8.62 -7.69
N LEU A 93 5.03 -9.69 -7.67
CA LEU A 93 5.81 -10.12 -6.52
C LEU A 93 7.26 -9.71 -6.72
N VAL A 94 7.84 -9.11 -5.69
CA VAL A 94 9.25 -8.73 -5.64
C VAL A 94 9.88 -9.39 -4.44
N ASP A 95 10.98 -10.12 -4.63
CA ASP A 95 11.64 -10.84 -3.53
C ASP A 95 12.25 -9.84 -2.52
N GLU A 96 12.87 -8.77 -2.99
CA GLU A 96 13.52 -7.77 -2.12
C GLU A 96 13.50 -6.36 -2.74
N ILE A 97 13.10 -5.37 -1.96
CA ILE A 97 13.30 -3.94 -2.25
C ILE A 97 14.15 -3.34 -1.15
N GLU A 98 15.32 -2.86 -1.52
CA GLU A 98 16.26 -2.17 -0.66
C GLU A 98 16.20 -0.66 -0.91
N THR A 99 16.10 0.09 0.17
CA THR A 99 16.34 1.53 0.21
C THR A 99 17.60 1.80 1.04
N PRO A 100 18.14 3.03 1.05
CA PRO A 100 19.24 3.38 1.94
C PRO A 100 18.96 3.08 3.42
N ASN A 101 17.68 3.10 3.82
CA ASN A 101 17.25 3.01 5.21
C ASN A 101 16.69 1.64 5.62
N THR A 102 16.22 0.82 4.67
CA THR A 102 15.52 -0.42 5.00
C THR A 102 15.53 -1.44 3.87
N ILE A 103 15.25 -2.70 4.23
CA ILE A 103 15.10 -3.81 3.28
C ILE A 103 13.73 -4.43 3.48
N PHE A 104 12.88 -4.30 2.46
CA PHE A 104 11.59 -4.95 2.38
C PHE A 104 11.74 -6.30 1.67
N ASN A 105 11.23 -7.36 2.31
CA ASN A 105 11.29 -8.71 1.76
C ASN A 105 9.89 -9.18 1.36
N ASN A 106 9.82 -10.09 0.40
CA ASN A 106 8.59 -10.74 -0.04
C ASN A 106 7.46 -9.72 -0.31
N CYS A 107 7.74 -8.74 -1.17
CA CYS A 107 6.82 -7.64 -1.40
C CYS A 107 5.73 -8.01 -2.42
N ILE A 108 4.48 -7.71 -2.11
CA ILE A 108 3.40 -7.62 -3.10
C ILE A 108 3.30 -6.16 -3.53
N ILE A 109 3.41 -5.89 -4.82
CA ILE A 109 3.17 -4.57 -5.38
C ILE A 109 1.89 -4.62 -6.20
N ILE A 110 0.94 -3.76 -5.84
CA ILE A 110 -0.29 -3.55 -6.59
C ILE A 110 -0.20 -2.15 -7.19
N TYR A 111 -0.35 -2.03 -8.51
CA TYR A 111 -0.09 -0.78 -9.21
C TYR A 111 -1.15 -0.43 -10.25
N ASN A 112 -1.15 0.85 -10.65
CA ASN A 112 -2.05 1.42 -11.64
C ASN A 112 -1.28 1.93 -12.87
N THR A 113 -1.55 1.36 -14.05
CA THR A 113 -0.90 1.71 -15.32
C THR A 113 -1.32 3.05 -15.89
N LEU A 114 -2.38 3.67 -15.36
CA LEU A 114 -2.85 5.02 -15.73
C LEU A 114 -2.24 6.11 -14.84
N SER A 115 -1.43 5.74 -13.85
CA SER A 115 -0.78 6.72 -13.00
C SER A 115 0.21 7.58 -13.80
N PRO A 116 0.28 8.91 -13.57
CA PRO A 116 1.31 9.76 -14.14
C PRO A 116 2.74 9.31 -13.80
N HIS A 117 2.91 8.61 -12.68
CA HIS A 117 4.20 8.05 -12.24
C HIS A 117 4.42 6.60 -12.70
N TYR A 118 3.54 6.04 -13.53
CA TYR A 118 3.73 4.71 -14.10
C TYR A 118 5.06 4.54 -14.87
N PRO A 119 5.56 5.54 -15.63
CA PRO A 119 6.88 5.43 -16.26
C PRO A 119 8.03 5.25 -15.24
N LEU A 120 7.95 5.94 -14.09
CA LEU A 120 8.91 5.77 -13.01
C LEU A 120 8.81 4.36 -12.41
N LEU A 121 7.59 3.87 -12.17
CA LEU A 121 7.35 2.50 -11.70
C LEU A 121 7.93 1.46 -12.66
N GLN A 122 7.70 1.65 -13.97
CA GLN A 122 8.26 0.77 -15.00
C GLN A 122 9.78 0.76 -14.94
N GLN A 123 10.40 1.95 -14.91
CA GLN A 123 11.85 2.07 -14.89
C GLN A 123 12.46 1.45 -13.63
N GLU A 124 11.88 1.71 -12.46
CA GLU A 124 12.48 1.33 -11.18
C GLU A 124 12.16 -0.09 -10.76
N ILE A 125 11.02 -0.63 -11.19
CA ILE A 125 10.52 -1.94 -10.76
C ILE A 125 10.30 -2.83 -11.97
N LEU A 126 9.33 -2.53 -12.83
CA LEU A 126 8.78 -3.53 -13.76
C LEU A 126 9.78 -3.97 -14.86
N CYS A 127 10.57 -3.06 -15.41
CA CYS A 127 11.58 -3.36 -16.45
C CYS A 127 12.77 -4.15 -15.90
N LYS A 128 13.00 -4.09 -14.59
CA LYS A 128 14.05 -4.87 -13.91
C LYS A 128 13.59 -6.28 -13.57
N LEU A 129 12.29 -6.54 -13.68
CA LEU A 129 11.75 -7.89 -13.60
C LEU A 129 12.00 -8.61 -14.93
N PRO A 130 12.46 -9.87 -14.91
CA PRO A 130 12.69 -10.61 -16.13
C PRO A 130 11.36 -10.85 -16.85
N THR A 131 11.37 -10.57 -18.14
CA THR A 131 10.27 -10.77 -19.07
C THR A 131 9.96 -12.27 -19.20
N SER A 132 8.92 -12.74 -18.51
CA SER A 132 8.38 -14.07 -18.77
C SER A 132 7.45 -14.00 -19.97
N ASN A 133 7.93 -14.43 -21.13
CA ASN A 133 7.12 -14.67 -22.33
C ASN A 133 6.07 -15.78 -22.08
N THR A 134 4.95 -15.49 -21.42
CA THR A 134 3.77 -16.35 -21.41
C THR A 134 2.51 -15.53 -21.18
N THR A 135 1.90 -15.12 -22.29
CA THR A 135 0.50 -14.70 -22.39
C THR A 135 -0.41 -15.89 -22.07
N THR A 136 -0.92 -15.97 -20.83
CA THR A 136 -2.27 -16.46 -20.46
C THR A 136 -2.35 -16.78 -18.96
N THR A 137 -3.34 -16.20 -18.29
CA THR A 137 -3.94 -16.64 -17.00
C THR A 137 -2.98 -16.86 -15.83
N ALA A 138 -2.93 -15.87 -14.92
CA ALA A 138 -2.61 -16.02 -13.49
C ALA A 138 -1.40 -16.93 -13.15
N SER A 139 -0.33 -16.88 -13.93
CA SER A 139 0.92 -17.56 -13.61
C SER A 139 1.72 -16.69 -12.65
N HIS A 140 1.54 -16.93 -11.35
CA HIS A 140 2.29 -16.33 -10.25
C HIS A 140 3.74 -16.83 -10.31
N LYS A 141 4.58 -16.21 -11.14
CA LYS A 141 5.99 -16.56 -11.28
C LYS A 141 6.85 -15.64 -10.43
N ARG A 142 7.48 -16.25 -9.42
CA ARG A 142 8.53 -15.69 -8.60
C ARG A 142 9.75 -15.34 -9.46
N VAL A 143 10.32 -14.18 -9.21
CA VAL A 143 11.68 -13.87 -9.64
C VAL A 143 12.44 -13.29 -8.47
N SER A 144 13.57 -13.93 -8.13
CA SER A 144 14.57 -13.37 -7.22
C SER A 144 15.18 -12.12 -7.82
N THR A 145 14.55 -10.97 -7.54
CA THR A 145 15.01 -9.66 -7.98
C THR A 145 15.17 -8.79 -6.74
N ARG A 146 16.41 -8.44 -6.42
CA ARG A 146 16.73 -7.36 -5.48
C ARG A 146 16.71 -6.05 -6.23
N LEU A 147 15.86 -5.13 -5.79
CA LEU A 147 15.72 -3.80 -6.37
C LEU A 147 16.27 -2.78 -5.39
N VAL A 148 17.19 -1.92 -5.85
CA VAL A 148 17.66 -0.77 -5.07
C VAL A 148 16.92 0.47 -5.55
N ILE A 149 16.18 1.12 -4.65
CA ILE A 149 15.36 2.30 -4.94
C ILE A 149 15.62 3.36 -3.88
N ASP A 150 15.83 4.61 -4.31
CA ASP A 150 15.99 5.76 -3.44
C ASP A 150 14.64 6.13 -2.76
N ASP A 151 14.68 6.58 -1.50
CA ASP A 151 13.49 6.99 -0.74
C ASP A 151 12.72 8.14 -1.42
N GLU A 152 13.38 9.05 -2.15
CA GLU A 152 12.72 10.09 -2.95
C GLU A 152 11.79 9.45 -4.00
N LYS A 153 12.33 8.52 -4.80
CA LYS A 153 11.55 7.81 -5.82
C LYS A 153 10.46 6.97 -5.21
N LEU A 154 10.76 6.31 -4.09
CA LEU A 154 9.80 5.47 -3.39
C LEU A 154 8.63 6.31 -2.83
N SER A 155 8.91 7.50 -2.30
CA SER A 155 7.88 8.44 -1.83
C SER A 155 6.94 8.89 -2.96
N LEU A 156 7.47 9.12 -4.16
CA LEU A 156 6.66 9.43 -5.34
C LEU A 156 5.78 8.24 -5.75
N LEU A 157 6.33 7.02 -5.72
CA LEU A 157 5.59 5.80 -6.05
C LEU A 157 4.48 5.48 -5.04
N PHE A 158 4.68 5.81 -3.76
CA PHE A 158 3.65 5.70 -2.72
C PHE A 158 2.77 6.95 -2.57
N ASN A 159 3.02 7.99 -3.35
CA ASN A 159 2.33 9.27 -3.26
C ASN A 159 2.31 9.81 -1.82
N TYR A 160 3.45 9.81 -1.14
CA TYR A 160 3.56 10.47 0.16
C TYR A 160 3.70 11.98 -0.03
N PRO A 161 2.97 12.80 0.75
CA PRO A 161 3.02 14.26 0.61
C PRO A 161 4.37 14.85 1.06
N VAL A 162 5.16 14.06 1.78
CA VAL A 162 6.54 14.36 2.15
C VAL A 162 7.36 13.07 2.02
N GLN A 163 8.61 13.20 1.59
CA GLN A 163 9.54 12.07 1.52
C GLN A 163 10.01 11.66 2.92
N LEU A 164 10.31 10.37 3.11
CA LEU A 164 11.01 9.93 4.32
C LEU A 164 12.45 10.47 4.26
N VAL A 165 12.89 11.15 5.31
CA VAL A 165 14.27 11.65 5.43
C VAL A 165 14.90 11.18 6.73
N GLU A 166 16.20 10.88 6.68
CA GLU A 166 17.00 10.85 7.89
C GLU A 166 16.95 12.23 8.55
N THR A 167 16.70 12.26 9.86
CA THR A 167 16.57 13.50 10.61
C THR A 167 17.22 13.36 11.99
N ASP A 168 17.89 14.43 12.43
CA ASP A 168 18.39 14.57 13.80
C ASP A 168 17.28 15.00 14.78
N ASP A 169 16.03 15.11 14.31
CA ASP A 169 14.89 15.45 15.15
C ASP A 169 14.68 14.37 16.23
N ALA A 170 14.57 14.81 17.49
CA ALA A 170 14.27 13.90 18.61
C ALA A 170 12.90 13.19 18.49
N TYR A 171 12.04 13.67 17.58
CA TYR A 171 10.70 13.16 17.38
C TYR A 171 10.31 13.18 15.90
N MET A 172 9.51 12.19 15.53
CA MET A 172 8.80 12.14 14.26
C MET A 172 7.30 12.23 14.49
N ILE A 173 6.58 12.51 13.41
CA ILE A 173 5.12 12.66 13.40
C ILE A 173 4.57 11.57 12.48
N ASP A 174 3.77 10.68 13.07
CA ASP A 174 2.94 9.73 12.34
C ASP A 174 1.64 10.44 11.96
N VAL A 175 1.38 10.58 10.67
CA VAL A 175 0.20 11.23 10.12
C VAL A 175 -0.71 10.16 9.54
N GLY A 176 -1.92 10.05 10.06
CA GLY A 176 -2.88 9.03 9.68
C GLY A 176 -4.18 9.62 9.16
N TYR A 177 -4.71 9.04 8.09
CA TYR A 177 -6.07 9.29 7.62
C TYR A 177 -6.95 8.19 8.19
N SER A 178 -8.02 8.56 8.88
CA SER A 178 -8.80 7.61 9.66
C SER A 178 -10.29 7.64 9.38
N CYS A 179 -10.92 6.50 9.54
CA CYS A 179 -12.36 6.30 9.47
C CYS A 179 -12.78 5.45 10.68
N ASN A 180 -13.64 5.99 11.55
CA ASN A 180 -14.13 5.27 12.75
C ASN A 180 -13.00 4.68 13.62
N GLY A 181 -11.90 5.41 13.78
CA GLY A 181 -10.73 4.98 14.56
C GLY A 181 -9.82 3.95 13.87
N LYS A 182 -10.11 3.57 12.62
CA LYS A 182 -9.22 2.74 11.79
C LYS A 182 -8.42 3.61 10.84
N ILE A 183 -7.11 3.40 10.77
CA ILE A 183 -6.24 4.06 9.81
C ILE A 183 -6.44 3.44 8.43
N VAL A 184 -6.60 4.27 7.41
CA VAL A 184 -6.78 3.87 6.01
C VAL A 184 -5.61 4.27 5.11
N PHE A 185 -4.78 5.20 5.59
CA PHE A 185 -3.52 5.62 4.98
C PHE A 185 -2.67 6.27 6.07
N SER A 186 -1.37 6.04 6.08
CA SER A 186 -0.46 6.80 6.94
C SER A 186 0.87 7.04 6.26
N PHE A 187 1.60 8.02 6.79
CA PHE A 187 2.97 8.32 6.42
C PHE A 187 3.67 8.96 7.62
N ILE A 188 5.01 8.89 7.60
CA ILE A 188 5.85 9.50 8.63
C ILE A 188 6.44 10.80 8.07
N ALA A 189 6.45 11.84 8.90
CA ALA A 189 7.11 13.10 8.63
C ALA A 189 8.05 13.48 9.78
N SER A 190 9.17 14.12 9.47
CA SER A 190 9.97 14.82 10.47
C SER A 190 9.19 16.01 11.05
N GLN A 191 9.64 16.54 12.19
CA GLN A 191 8.96 17.67 12.84
C GLN A 191 8.99 18.93 11.96
N HIS A 192 10.09 19.16 11.25
CA HIS A 192 10.23 20.29 10.34
C HIS A 192 9.37 20.08 9.08
N GLN A 193 9.38 18.88 8.49
CA GLN A 193 8.55 18.56 7.32
C GLN A 193 7.06 18.76 7.60
N TRP A 194 6.58 18.31 8.77
CA TRP A 194 5.21 18.55 9.20
C TRP A 194 4.86 20.05 9.25
N THR A 195 5.76 20.85 9.82
CA THR A 195 5.53 22.29 10.01
C THR A 195 5.53 23.05 8.68
N ASP A 196 6.50 22.74 7.82
CA ASP A 196 6.69 23.45 6.55
C ASP A 196 5.70 23.02 5.47
N ASN A 197 5.17 21.78 5.55
CA ASN A 197 4.31 21.20 4.52
C ASN A 197 2.84 21.03 4.94
N GLN A 198 2.37 21.73 5.99
CA GLN A 198 0.98 21.61 6.46
C GLN A 198 -0.06 21.79 5.35
N SER A 199 0.14 22.78 4.47
CA SER A 199 -0.77 23.03 3.35
C SER A 199 -0.79 21.86 2.36
N THR A 200 0.39 21.34 1.99
CA THR A 200 0.51 20.18 1.09
C THR A 200 -0.13 18.93 1.70
N ILE A 201 0.12 18.68 2.98
CA ILE A 201 -0.46 17.55 3.72
C ILE A 201 -1.99 17.67 3.78
N GLN A 202 -2.51 18.87 4.05
CA GLN A 202 -3.96 19.12 4.08
C GLN A 202 -4.59 18.91 2.71
N GLN A 203 -3.99 19.43 1.64
CA GLN A 203 -4.48 19.23 0.26
C GLN A 203 -4.49 17.75 -0.13
N HIS A 204 -3.42 17.02 0.23
CA HIS A 204 -3.34 15.58 0.00
C HIS A 204 -4.44 14.84 0.78
N PHE A 205 -4.65 15.17 2.05
CA PHE A 205 -5.74 14.61 2.86
C PHE A 205 -7.12 14.92 2.27
N ASP A 206 -7.37 16.16 1.86
CA ASP A 206 -8.66 16.58 1.31
C ASP A 206 -8.99 15.79 0.03
N LEU A 207 -8.00 15.56 -0.83
CA LEU A 207 -8.14 14.74 -2.04
C LEU A 207 -8.52 13.29 -1.71
N PHE A 208 -7.79 12.66 -0.79
CA PHE A 208 -8.05 11.26 -0.40
C PHE A 208 -9.39 11.13 0.33
N SER A 209 -9.70 12.06 1.23
CA SER A 209 -10.95 12.09 1.98
C SER A 209 -12.16 12.32 1.07
N GLN A 210 -12.05 13.21 0.08
CA GLN A 210 -13.10 13.43 -0.90
C GLN A 210 -13.38 12.16 -1.71
N LYS A 211 -12.32 11.48 -2.19
CA LYS A 211 -12.49 10.23 -2.94
C LYS A 211 -13.11 9.12 -2.09
N PHE A 212 -12.66 8.98 -0.83
CA PHE A 212 -13.21 8.00 0.08
C PHE A 212 -14.69 8.27 0.38
N LYS A 213 -15.07 9.54 0.55
CA LYS A 213 -16.45 9.97 0.75
C LYS A 213 -17.34 9.70 -0.46
N GLU A 214 -16.84 9.88 -1.68
CA GLU A 214 -17.59 9.54 -2.90
C GLU A 214 -17.98 8.06 -2.96
N ILE A 215 -17.14 7.17 -2.41
CA ILE A 215 -17.38 5.72 -2.43
C ILE A 215 -18.19 5.25 -1.23
N TYR A 216 -17.81 5.70 -0.02
CA TYR A 216 -18.37 5.19 1.22
C TYR A 216 -19.37 6.12 1.90
N GLU A 217 -19.50 7.36 1.43
CA GLU A 217 -20.29 8.42 2.08
C GLU A 217 -19.79 8.76 3.49
N ILE A 218 -18.50 8.48 3.76
CA ILE A 218 -17.83 8.72 5.03
C ILE A 218 -16.71 9.74 4.83
N GLN A 219 -16.69 10.77 5.68
CA GLN A 219 -15.59 11.73 5.74
C GLN A 219 -14.44 11.14 6.56
N LEU A 220 -13.22 11.15 6.02
CA LEU A 220 -12.03 10.78 6.80
C LEU A 220 -11.68 11.87 7.81
N GLN A 221 -10.88 11.51 8.80
CA GLN A 221 -10.30 12.42 9.77
C GLN A 221 -8.77 12.39 9.65
N LEU A 222 -8.15 13.57 9.67
CA LEU A 222 -6.71 13.71 9.74
C LEU A 222 -6.27 13.61 11.20
N LEU A 223 -5.44 12.60 11.50
CA LEU A 223 -4.84 12.37 12.81
C LEU A 223 -3.34 12.57 12.70
N TYR A 224 -2.72 12.98 13.80
CA TYR A 224 -1.27 12.98 13.90
C TYR A 224 -0.83 12.65 15.33
N THR A 225 0.23 11.85 15.44
CA THR A 225 0.82 11.45 16.72
C THR A 225 2.31 11.71 16.70
N LYS A 226 2.81 12.39 17.72
CA LYS A 226 4.25 12.62 17.90
C LYS A 226 4.85 11.43 18.65
N PHE A 227 5.90 10.83 18.11
CA PHE A 227 6.63 9.74 18.75
C PHE A 227 8.12 10.03 18.79
N GLN A 228 8.81 9.50 19.80
CA GLN A 228 10.23 9.72 19.99
C GLN A 228 11.02 8.77 19.09
N VAL A 229 12.04 9.28 18.41
CA VAL A 229 12.98 8.45 17.65
C VAL A 229 13.99 7.89 18.65
N SER A 230 14.10 6.56 18.70
CA SER A 230 15.00 5.83 19.61
C SER A 230 16.36 5.60 19.00
#